data_AF-A0A9P0C9E3-F1
#
_entry.id   AF-A0A9P0C9E3-F1
#
_cell.length_a   1.000
_cell.length_b   1.000
_cell.length_c   1.000
_cell.angle_alpha   90.00
_cell.angle_beta   90.00
_cell.angle_gamma   90.00
#
_symmetry.space_group_name_H-M   'P 1'
#
loop_
_entity.id
_entity.type
_entity.pdbx_description
1 polymer ?
#
loop_
_entity_poly.entity_id
_entity_poly.type
_entity_poly.pdbx_seq_one_letter_code
_entity_poly.pdbx_strand_id
1 'polypeptide(L)'
;MVSVRPWCYACQVLYFQNNNNVIQEQPKFPYKPWKTRKPRSYNKNYSKDAKPKPGGPPPHTTLQRHVKVRKPVFIPRFHFPHGRPKDQNNLEKILDAVRVAFQSLPKPQASKEEFGIITKAAGCPLFWKAPLFLAAGGDKLGYVEQNHFLDYWKSVSMKYHDSASLFMHILTRGASRNYLDPEDFIPLVQDVVDTHPGLVFLKQATEFHSRYILTVVSRIYYNVNQMWNGRISLSELRRSDLLRSIARLEEEEDINQMTQYFSYEHFYVIYCKFWELDRDHDLCIDKHDLARHSDHALSSRIIDRIFSGTVTHGDKKDRMKAVRSPTSDRGENSNYEMCYADFVWFLLAEEDKTHPRAIEYWFRCMDLDGDGFLSMYELDYFYDEQLRRMESIGIECLPFEDCLCQMLDMIKPAVPNKISLSDLKKSKMTSIFFDTFFNLEKYLDHEQRDPFASQRDHAENEISDWDRYAAEEYELLVAEEGGHENPDEIVAEDEI
;
A
#
# COMPACT_ATOMS: atom_id res chain seq x y z
N MET A 1 21.05 -24.86 10.39
CA MET A 1 21.88 -24.53 9.22
C MET A 1 20.91 -24.19 8.11
N VAL A 2 20.75 -22.90 7.82
CA VAL A 2 19.78 -22.41 6.83
C VAL A 2 20.38 -22.67 5.45
N SER A 3 19.73 -23.53 4.66
CA SER A 3 20.10 -23.77 3.26
C SER A 3 19.55 -22.62 2.44
N VAL A 4 20.41 -21.67 2.08
CA VAL A 4 20.08 -20.61 1.11
C VAL A 4 20.55 -21.12 -0.25
N ARG A 5 19.60 -21.35 -1.17
CA ARG A 5 19.84 -21.86 -2.54
C ARG A 5 20.09 -20.72 -3.55
N PRO A 6 20.66 -21.02 -4.74
CA PRO A 6 21.16 -20.03 -5.69
C PRO A 6 20.03 -19.24 -6.37
N TRP A 7 20.42 -18.11 -6.99
CA TRP A 7 19.51 -17.09 -7.54
C TRP A 7 18.73 -17.59 -8.76
N CYS A 8 17.48 -17.13 -8.92
CA CYS A 8 16.63 -17.50 -10.05
C CYS A 8 17.14 -17.04 -11.41
N TYR A 9 16.64 -17.67 -12.48
CA TYR A 9 17.04 -17.42 -13.87
C TYR A 9 16.84 -15.96 -14.30
N ALA A 10 15.76 -15.30 -13.87
CA ALA A 10 15.52 -13.88 -14.12
C ALA A 10 16.62 -12.98 -13.51
N CYS A 11 17.09 -13.33 -12.31
CA CYS A 11 18.20 -12.62 -11.65
C CYS A 11 19.55 -12.85 -12.34
N GLN A 12 19.72 -13.99 -13.01
CA GLN A 12 20.94 -14.30 -13.76
C GLN A 12 21.02 -13.51 -15.08
N VAL A 13 19.88 -13.24 -15.74
CA VAL A 13 19.82 -12.54 -17.04
C VAL A 13 20.14 -11.04 -16.93
N LEU A 14 19.67 -10.36 -15.88
CA LEU A 14 19.90 -8.91 -15.68
C LEU A 14 21.38 -8.57 -15.42
N TYR A 15 22.13 -9.49 -14.80
CA TYR A 15 23.56 -9.31 -14.53
C TYR A 15 24.42 -9.16 -15.82
N PHE A 16 23.99 -9.75 -16.94
CA PHE A 16 24.80 -9.80 -18.17
C PHE A 16 24.54 -8.65 -19.16
N GLN A 17 23.42 -7.92 -19.05
CA GLN A 17 23.03 -6.94 -20.09
C GLN A 17 23.61 -5.52 -19.89
N ASN A 18 24.23 -5.21 -18.75
CA ASN A 18 24.57 -3.82 -18.38
C ASN A 18 25.96 -3.32 -18.83
N ASN A 19 26.64 -4.01 -19.75
CA ASN A 19 27.88 -3.54 -20.37
C ASN A 19 27.60 -2.93 -21.74
N ASN A 20 27.17 -1.66 -21.79
CA ASN A 20 27.60 -0.61 -22.73
C ASN A 20 26.71 0.65 -22.65
N ASN A 21 27.29 1.76 -22.21
CA ASN A 21 26.70 3.11 -22.23
C ASN A 21 27.22 3.93 -23.43
N VAL A 22 26.55 5.05 -23.76
CA VAL A 22 27.11 6.45 -23.79
C VAL A 22 26.50 7.41 -24.87
N ILE A 23 25.95 8.56 -24.38
CA ILE A 23 25.86 9.98 -24.91
C ILE A 23 24.88 10.35 -26.05
N GLN A 24 24.28 11.55 -26.21
CA GLN A 24 23.89 12.80 -25.48
C GLN A 24 23.65 13.86 -26.59
N GLU A 25 22.64 14.75 -26.50
CA GLU A 25 22.67 16.21 -26.88
C GLU A 25 21.27 16.86 -27.08
N GLN A 26 21.11 18.09 -26.57
CA GLN A 26 20.02 19.07 -26.80
C GLN A 26 20.63 20.37 -27.44
N PRO A 27 19.99 21.57 -27.54
CA PRO A 27 18.57 22.05 -27.54
C PRO A 27 18.25 23.12 -28.65
N LYS A 28 17.01 23.69 -28.72
CA LYS A 28 16.68 25.17 -28.60
C LYS A 28 15.37 25.71 -29.28
N PHE A 29 14.47 26.28 -28.45
CA PHE A 29 13.56 27.48 -28.57
C PHE A 29 12.48 27.61 -29.70
N PRO A 30 11.47 28.54 -29.61
CA PRO A 30 10.66 29.08 -28.50
C PRO A 30 9.12 29.11 -28.73
N TYR A 31 8.41 29.50 -27.67
CA TYR A 31 6.96 29.60 -27.36
C TYR A 31 6.05 30.52 -28.24
N LYS A 32 4.71 30.26 -28.29
CA LYS A 32 3.61 31.18 -27.84
C LYS A 32 2.15 30.65 -28.00
N PRO A 33 1.16 31.18 -27.22
CA PRO A 33 0.04 30.40 -26.65
C PRO A 33 -1.34 30.71 -27.25
N TRP A 34 -2.36 29.92 -26.87
CA TRP A 34 -3.78 30.28 -26.99
C TRP A 34 -4.51 30.27 -25.65
N LYS A 35 -5.57 31.07 -25.60
CA LYS A 35 -6.08 31.81 -24.44
C LYS A 35 -7.00 30.99 -23.52
N THR A 36 -6.92 31.36 -22.25
CA THR A 36 -7.70 30.89 -21.09
C THR A 36 -9.22 30.96 -21.28
N ARG A 37 -9.92 29.94 -20.78
CA ARG A 37 -11.31 30.06 -20.32
C ARG A 37 -11.36 30.06 -18.79
N LYS A 38 -12.10 31.04 -18.25
CA LYS A 38 -12.27 31.26 -16.81
C LYS A 38 -13.05 30.10 -16.15
N PRO A 39 -12.76 29.75 -14.88
CA PRO A 39 -13.57 28.81 -14.12
C PRO A 39 -14.95 29.42 -13.80
N ARG A 40 -16.02 28.62 -13.96
CA ARG A 40 -17.31 28.90 -13.34
C ARG A 40 -17.18 28.68 -11.84
N SER A 41 -17.28 29.76 -11.05
CA SER A 41 -17.43 29.67 -9.61
C SER A 41 -18.85 29.22 -9.26
N TYR A 42 -18.97 28.09 -8.58
CA TYR A 42 -20.17 27.75 -7.82
C TYR A 42 -19.87 28.01 -6.35
N ASN A 43 -20.08 29.25 -5.91
CA ASN A 43 -20.27 29.59 -4.52
C ASN A 43 -21.58 30.39 -4.45
N LYS A 44 -22.69 29.70 -4.13
CA LYS A 44 -23.94 30.37 -3.78
C LYS A 44 -24.11 30.32 -2.27
N ASN A 45 -23.80 31.46 -1.66
CA ASN A 45 -24.24 31.83 -0.32
C ASN A 45 -25.76 31.93 -0.31
N TYR A 46 -26.43 31.11 0.51
CA TYR A 46 -27.80 31.37 0.91
C TYR A 46 -27.79 32.28 2.13
N SER A 47 -28.30 33.50 1.97
CA SER A 47 -28.74 34.31 3.10
C SER A 47 -29.94 35.18 2.70
N LYS A 48 -30.95 35.11 3.58
CA LYS A 48 -32.07 36.04 3.79
C LYS A 48 -33.13 36.12 2.69
N ASP A 49 -34.24 35.44 2.95
CA ASP A 49 -35.56 36.09 3.09
C ASP A 49 -36.54 35.14 3.79
N ALA A 50 -36.90 35.46 5.04
CA ALA A 50 -37.89 34.74 5.81
C ALA A 50 -39.07 35.67 6.13
N LYS A 51 -40.28 35.28 5.69
CA LYS A 51 -41.55 35.77 6.26
C LYS A 51 -42.02 34.78 7.33
N PRO A 52 -42.52 35.22 8.49
CA PRO A 52 -42.84 34.31 9.60
C PRO A 52 -44.25 33.71 9.45
N LYS A 53 -44.37 32.40 9.71
CA LYS A 53 -45.62 31.73 10.10
C LYS A 53 -45.39 31.01 11.45
N PRO A 54 -46.38 30.98 12.37
CA PRO A 54 -46.20 30.48 13.72
C PRO A 54 -46.50 28.97 13.79
N GLY A 55 -45.51 28.19 14.19
CA GLY A 55 -45.66 26.78 14.56
C GLY A 55 -44.50 26.40 15.46
N GLY A 56 -44.77 26.20 16.75
CA GLY A 56 -43.74 25.88 17.75
C GLY A 56 -43.10 24.51 17.50
N PRO A 57 -41.80 24.33 17.77
CA PRO A 57 -41.14 23.04 17.60
C PRO A 57 -41.46 22.07 18.76
N PRO A 58 -41.45 20.74 18.51
CA PRO A 58 -41.76 19.72 19.51
C PRO A 58 -40.63 19.59 20.57
N PRO A 59 -40.90 18.97 21.73
CA PRO A 59 -40.05 19.08 22.90
C PRO A 59 -38.70 18.37 22.72
N HIS A 60 -37.63 19.15 22.84
CA HIS A 60 -36.24 18.72 22.81
C HIS A 60 -35.88 17.73 23.93
N THR A 61 -34.93 16.87 23.58
CA THR A 61 -34.25 15.87 24.39
C THR A 61 -33.72 16.40 25.73
N THR A 62 -33.63 15.49 26.69
CA THR A 62 -33.37 15.61 28.13
C THR A 62 -32.10 16.40 28.54
N LEU A 63 -31.28 16.85 27.59
CA LEU A 63 -30.05 17.62 27.82
C LEU A 63 -30.29 19.09 28.20
N GLN A 64 -31.46 19.67 27.89
CA GLN A 64 -31.72 21.10 28.16
C GLN A 64 -32.18 21.40 29.60
N ARG A 65 -32.60 20.40 30.40
CA ARG A 65 -33.13 20.65 31.76
C ARG A 65 -32.08 20.99 32.82
N HIS A 66 -30.78 20.78 32.56
CA HIS A 66 -29.72 21.02 33.55
C HIS A 66 -29.00 22.37 33.40
N VAL A 67 -29.37 23.22 32.44
CA VAL A 67 -28.67 24.50 32.16
C VAL A 67 -29.09 25.65 33.10
N LYS A 68 -29.99 25.42 34.06
CA LYS A 68 -30.46 26.45 35.01
C LYS A 68 -29.68 26.54 36.34
N VAL A 69 -28.43 26.03 36.38
CA VAL A 69 -27.47 26.36 37.44
C VAL A 69 -26.16 26.75 36.78
N ARG A 70 -25.96 28.06 36.53
CA ARG A 70 -24.73 28.60 35.95
C ARG A 70 -23.59 28.55 36.98
N LYS A 71 -23.03 27.36 37.21
CA LYS A 71 -21.61 27.24 37.57
C LYS A 71 -20.82 27.19 36.25
N PRO A 72 -19.70 27.91 36.11
CA PRO A 72 -18.84 27.75 34.94
C PRO A 72 -18.37 26.29 34.92
N VAL A 73 -18.86 25.52 33.95
CA VAL A 73 -18.40 24.14 33.76
C VAL A 73 -16.99 24.23 33.21
N PHE A 74 -16.00 23.88 34.03
CA PHE A 74 -14.63 23.74 33.58
C PHE A 74 -14.57 22.56 32.61
N ILE A 75 -14.35 22.83 31.33
CA ILE A 75 -14.07 21.82 30.31
C ILE A 75 -12.55 21.76 30.17
N PRO A 76 -11.89 20.69 30.66
CA PRO A 76 -10.45 20.53 30.49
C PRO A 76 -10.09 20.50 29.00
N ARG A 77 -8.84 20.87 28.67
CA ARG A 77 -8.32 20.68 27.31
C ARG A 77 -8.45 19.20 26.93
N PHE A 78 -9.17 18.93 25.84
CA PHE A 78 -9.38 17.57 25.32
C PHE A 78 -8.69 17.32 23.98
N HIS A 79 -8.32 18.38 23.26
CA HIS A 79 -7.62 18.29 21.98
C HIS A 79 -6.11 18.48 22.15
N PHE A 80 -5.36 17.42 21.80
CA PHE A 80 -3.91 17.33 21.91
C PHE A 80 -3.32 16.86 20.57
N PRO A 81 -2.97 17.77 19.65
CA PRO A 81 -2.53 17.41 18.29
C PRO A 81 -1.35 16.44 18.25
N HIS A 82 -0.39 16.61 19.17
CA HIS A 82 0.85 15.83 19.25
C HIS A 82 0.88 14.91 20.49
N GLY A 83 -0.30 14.49 20.96
CA GLY A 83 -0.41 13.63 22.13
C GLY A 83 -0.48 14.40 23.44
N ARG A 84 -0.89 13.71 24.51
CA ARG A 84 -0.99 14.31 25.85
C ARG A 84 0.41 14.52 26.43
N PRO A 85 0.72 15.70 26.98
CA PRO A 85 2.02 15.97 27.59
C PRO A 85 2.41 14.89 28.61
N LYS A 86 3.65 14.39 28.48
CA LYS A 86 4.26 13.42 29.41
C LYS A 86 4.97 14.12 30.57
N ASP A 87 5.24 13.37 31.63
CA ASP A 87 6.00 13.84 32.80
C ASP A 87 7.43 14.29 32.41
N GLN A 88 7.83 15.47 32.87
CA GLN A 88 9.15 16.06 32.61
C GLN A 88 10.27 15.24 33.27
N ASN A 89 10.01 14.59 34.40
CA ASN A 89 11.01 13.76 35.08
C ASN A 89 11.45 12.57 34.21
N ASN A 90 10.56 12.05 33.35
CA ASN A 90 10.90 10.97 32.44
C ASN A 90 11.83 11.44 31.30
N LEU A 91 11.65 12.68 30.83
CA LEU A 91 12.50 13.25 29.80
C LEU A 91 13.94 13.43 30.29
N GLU A 92 14.13 13.91 31.52
CA GLU A 92 15.47 14.08 32.10
C GLU A 92 16.21 12.74 32.20
N LYS A 93 15.53 11.68 32.64
CA LYS A 93 16.10 10.31 32.68
C LYS A 93 16.52 9.82 31.29
N ILE A 94 15.71 10.07 30.26
CA ILE A 94 16.05 9.70 28.88
C ILE A 94 17.27 10.51 28.39
N LEU A 95 17.33 11.81 28.67
CA LEU A 95 18.48 12.64 28.28
C LEU A 95 19.77 12.21 28.98
N ASP A 96 19.69 11.79 30.24
CA ASP A 96 20.84 11.23 30.97
C ASP A 96 21.28 9.89 30.38
N ALA A 97 20.33 9.00 30.04
CA ALA A 97 20.63 7.74 29.36
C ALA A 97 21.31 7.95 28.00
N VAL A 98 20.82 8.90 27.20
CA VAL A 98 21.43 9.31 25.93
C VAL A 98 22.85 9.85 26.16
N ARG A 99 23.07 10.66 27.20
CA ARG A 99 24.41 11.17 27.54
C ARG A 99 25.38 10.04 27.83
N VAL A 100 24.97 9.06 28.65
CA VAL A 100 25.77 7.87 28.96
C VAL A 100 26.07 7.06 27.70
N ALA A 101 25.10 6.92 26.79
CA ALA A 101 25.29 6.22 25.52
C ALA A 101 26.37 6.87 24.65
N PHE A 102 26.37 8.20 24.48
CA PHE A 102 27.44 8.91 23.76
C PHE A 102 28.81 8.79 24.45
N GLN A 103 28.85 8.76 25.78
CA GLN A 103 30.09 8.59 26.55
C GLN A 103 30.69 7.18 26.43
N SER A 104 29.88 6.19 26.04
CA SER A 104 30.36 4.84 25.79
C SER A 104 31.06 4.68 24.44
N LEU A 105 30.89 5.64 23.53
CA LEU A 105 31.52 5.64 22.21
C LEU A 105 32.97 6.16 22.30
N PRO A 106 33.86 5.78 21.35
CA PRO A 106 35.25 6.23 21.35
C PRO A 106 35.42 7.75 21.26
N LYS A 107 34.44 8.42 20.66
CA LYS A 107 34.31 9.89 20.58
C LYS A 107 32.89 10.26 21.01
N PRO A 108 32.65 11.48 21.52
CA PRO A 108 31.30 11.97 21.84
C PRO A 108 30.49 12.32 20.57
N GLN A 109 30.58 11.47 19.55
CA GLN A 109 29.99 11.57 18.22
C GLN A 109 29.55 10.16 17.82
N ALA A 110 28.38 10.02 17.21
CA ALA A 110 27.85 8.74 16.75
C ALA A 110 27.74 8.72 15.22
N SER A 111 28.32 7.71 14.58
CA SER A 111 28.10 7.44 13.14
C SER A 111 26.75 6.77 12.88
N LYS A 112 26.41 6.51 11.60
CA LYS A 112 25.18 5.79 11.23
C LYS A 112 25.13 4.40 11.88
N GLU A 113 26.27 3.70 11.92
CA GLU A 113 26.40 2.32 12.43
C GLU A 113 26.21 2.26 13.95
N GLU A 114 26.71 3.26 14.67
CA GLU A 114 26.65 3.34 16.15
C GLU A 114 25.29 3.85 16.64
N PHE A 115 24.48 4.43 15.77
CA PHE A 115 23.27 5.16 16.14
C PHE A 115 22.16 4.28 16.72
N GLY A 116 22.23 2.97 16.55
CA GLY A 116 21.34 2.02 17.22
C GLY A 116 21.39 2.15 18.75
N ILE A 117 22.58 2.35 19.32
CA ILE A 117 22.78 2.51 20.77
C ILE A 117 22.09 3.79 21.25
N ILE A 118 22.26 4.89 20.50
CA ILE A 118 21.65 6.19 20.81
C ILE A 118 20.12 6.12 20.70
N THR A 119 19.61 5.43 19.68
CA THR A 119 18.17 5.23 19.44
C THR A 119 17.50 4.47 20.57
N LYS A 120 18.15 3.40 21.06
CA LYS A 120 17.69 2.64 22.22
C LYS A 120 17.73 3.46 23.51
N ALA A 121 18.81 4.22 23.74
CA ALA A 121 18.90 5.11 24.89
C ALA A 121 17.83 6.22 24.88
N ALA A 122 17.43 6.68 23.69
CA ALA A 122 16.33 7.61 23.49
C ALA A 122 14.93 7.00 23.70
N GLY A 123 14.84 5.69 23.95
CA GLY A 123 13.58 4.97 24.17
C GLY A 123 12.80 4.69 22.88
N CYS A 124 13.47 4.66 21.74
CA CYS A 124 12.86 4.34 20.43
C CYS A 124 13.18 2.90 20.00
N PRO A 125 12.32 2.27 19.17
CA PRO A 125 12.64 0.99 18.54
C PRO A 125 13.91 1.05 17.69
N LEU A 126 14.65 -0.05 17.56
CA LEU A 126 15.97 -0.06 16.90
C LEU A 126 15.94 0.50 15.48
N PHE A 127 14.98 0.08 14.66
CA PHE A 127 14.88 0.49 13.25
C PHE A 127 14.43 1.94 13.03
N TRP A 128 14.29 2.73 14.09
CA TRP A 128 14.22 4.18 13.99
C TRP A 128 15.61 4.81 13.80
N LYS A 129 16.69 4.04 13.94
CA LYS A 129 18.08 4.53 13.95
C LYS A 129 18.45 5.34 12.72
N ALA A 130 18.18 4.85 11.51
CA ALA A 130 18.51 5.59 10.30
C ALA A 130 17.66 6.87 10.13
N PRO A 131 16.31 6.83 10.23
CA PRO A 131 15.51 8.06 10.19
C PRO A 131 15.90 9.08 11.27
N LEU A 132 16.18 8.63 12.49
CA LEU A 132 16.54 9.51 13.60
C LEU A 132 17.92 10.14 13.40
N PHE A 133 18.89 9.39 12.88
CA PHE A 133 20.20 9.90 12.49
C PHE A 133 20.08 11.02 11.44
N LEU A 134 19.25 10.80 10.40
CA LEU A 134 19.01 11.79 9.35
C LEU A 134 18.25 13.02 9.85
N ALA A 135 17.27 12.83 10.74
CA ALA A 135 16.52 13.93 11.35
C ALA A 135 17.40 14.79 12.27
N ALA A 136 18.38 14.17 12.94
CA ALA A 136 19.42 14.86 13.73
C ALA A 136 20.57 15.44 12.87
N GLY A 137 20.47 15.39 11.53
CA GLY A 137 21.43 16.02 10.61
C GLY A 137 22.73 15.25 10.39
N GLY A 138 22.75 13.95 10.70
CA GLY A 138 23.95 13.12 10.57
C GLY A 138 24.47 12.95 9.13
N ASP A 139 23.63 13.15 8.12
CA ASP A 139 24.02 13.12 6.70
C ASP A 139 24.95 14.26 6.28
N LYS A 140 25.01 15.36 7.05
CA LYS A 140 25.86 16.51 6.71
C LYS A 140 27.33 16.28 6.99
N LEU A 141 27.64 15.59 8.08
CA LEU A 141 29.01 15.37 8.58
C LEU A 141 29.39 13.89 8.63
N GLY A 142 28.44 12.98 8.39
CA GLY A 142 28.61 11.54 8.57
C GLY A 142 28.48 11.08 10.03
N TYR A 143 28.28 12.00 10.97
CA TYR A 143 28.10 11.72 12.39
C TYR A 143 27.20 12.79 13.05
N VAL A 144 26.70 12.47 14.25
CA VAL A 144 25.95 13.40 15.10
C VAL A 144 26.70 13.58 16.42
N GLU A 145 26.93 14.83 16.82
CA GLU A 145 27.59 15.15 18.10
C GLU A 145 26.62 15.06 19.28
N GLN A 146 27.14 14.65 20.44
CA GLN A 146 26.36 14.46 21.66
C GLN A 146 25.49 15.68 22.02
N ASN A 147 26.09 16.88 22.12
CA ASN A 147 25.36 18.08 22.55
C ASN A 147 24.29 18.47 21.52
N HIS A 148 24.60 18.34 20.23
CA HIS A 148 23.64 18.58 19.15
C HIS A 148 22.42 17.67 19.26
N PHE A 149 22.64 16.36 19.47
CA PHE A 149 21.55 15.41 19.63
C PHE A 149 20.73 15.65 20.90
N LEU A 150 21.36 15.97 22.03
CA LEU A 150 20.66 16.27 23.28
C LEU A 150 19.73 17.48 23.15
N ASP A 151 20.19 18.55 22.50
CA ASP A 151 19.39 19.75 22.25
C ASP A 151 18.22 19.45 21.29
N TYR A 152 18.50 18.71 20.21
CA TYR A 152 17.48 18.24 19.28
C TYR A 152 16.42 17.38 19.99
N TRP A 153 16.84 16.35 20.72
CA TRP A 153 15.94 15.39 21.36
C TRP A 153 15.08 16.04 22.45
N LYS A 154 15.65 16.98 23.21
CA LYS A 154 14.92 17.78 24.20
C LYS A 154 13.83 18.62 23.53
N SER A 155 14.16 19.33 22.45
CA SER A 155 13.22 20.14 21.67
C SER A 155 12.05 19.30 21.12
N VAL A 156 12.37 18.17 20.51
CA VAL A 156 11.40 17.25 19.92
C VAL A 156 10.48 16.65 20.99
N SER A 157 11.04 16.13 22.08
CA SER A 157 10.29 15.47 23.15
C SER A 157 9.37 16.42 23.93
N MET A 158 9.70 17.72 23.95
CA MET A 158 8.83 18.76 24.53
C MET A 158 7.60 19.08 23.66
N LYS A 159 7.63 18.75 22.37
CA LYS A 159 6.56 19.06 21.42
C LYS A 159 5.72 17.84 21.02
N TYR A 160 6.35 16.68 20.89
CA TYR A 160 5.72 15.45 20.41
C TYR A 160 5.70 14.40 21.52
N HIS A 161 4.49 14.03 21.95
CA HIS A 161 4.29 13.27 23.19
C HIS A 161 3.80 11.84 22.95
N ASP A 162 3.39 11.48 21.74
CA ASP A 162 3.08 10.10 21.34
C ASP A 162 3.97 9.61 20.21
N SER A 163 4.13 8.29 20.11
CA SER A 163 5.05 7.65 19.16
C SER A 163 4.74 7.99 17.71
N ALA A 164 3.46 8.12 17.33
CA ALA A 164 3.10 8.47 15.95
C ALA A 164 3.50 9.91 15.60
N SER A 165 3.29 10.85 16.52
CA SER A 165 3.68 12.25 16.32
C SER A 165 5.19 12.43 16.28
N LEU A 166 5.91 11.67 17.11
CA LEU A 166 7.37 11.64 17.14
C LEU A 166 7.93 11.02 15.86
N PHE A 167 7.41 9.86 15.45
CA PHE A 167 7.80 9.17 14.23
C PHE A 167 7.57 10.03 12.98
N MET A 168 6.40 10.66 12.87
CA MET A 168 6.11 11.57 11.77
C MET A 168 7.10 12.74 11.72
N HIS A 169 7.45 13.33 12.85
CA HIS A 169 8.43 14.42 12.89
C HIS A 169 9.83 13.96 12.44
N ILE A 170 10.23 12.75 12.86
CA ILE A 170 11.52 12.14 12.50
C ILE A 170 11.58 11.88 11.00
N LEU A 171 10.60 11.16 10.43
CA LEU A 171 10.59 10.79 9.01
C LEU A 171 10.51 12.01 8.09
N THR A 172 9.73 13.03 8.48
CA THR A 172 9.66 14.29 7.72
C THR A 172 10.88 15.20 7.91
N ARG A 173 11.87 14.78 8.72
CA ARG A 173 13.07 15.55 9.05
C ARG A 173 12.74 16.96 9.56
N GLY A 174 11.64 17.09 10.29
CA GLY A 174 11.14 18.36 10.80
C GLY A 174 10.51 19.32 9.79
N ALA A 175 10.16 18.84 8.59
CA ALA A 175 9.38 19.63 7.63
C ALA A 175 8.05 20.10 8.22
N SER A 176 7.53 21.23 7.73
CA SER A 176 6.30 21.89 8.23
C SER A 176 4.99 21.18 7.82
N ARG A 177 5.05 19.91 7.41
CA ARG A 177 3.92 19.13 6.92
C ARG A 177 3.42 18.13 7.97
N ASN A 178 2.13 17.78 7.90
CA ASN A 178 1.45 16.88 8.85
C ASN A 178 1.06 15.54 8.21
N TYR A 179 1.84 15.10 7.22
CA TYR A 179 1.64 13.85 6.50
C TYR A 179 2.98 13.29 6.02
N LEU A 180 3.03 11.98 5.80
CA LEU A 180 4.16 11.29 5.19
C LEU A 180 3.87 11.06 3.70
N ASP A 181 4.90 11.22 2.87
CA ASP A 181 4.94 10.78 1.46
C ASP A 181 5.73 9.45 1.35
N PRO A 182 5.61 8.70 0.25
CA PRO A 182 6.31 7.41 0.07
C PRO A 182 7.83 7.51 0.30
N GLU A 183 8.45 8.60 -0.14
CA GLU A 183 9.89 8.83 -0.07
C GLU A 183 10.41 8.96 1.37
N ASP A 184 9.55 9.39 2.31
CA ASP A 184 9.93 9.53 3.72
C ASP A 184 10.24 8.17 4.37
N PHE A 185 9.73 7.07 3.82
CA PHE A 185 9.96 5.71 4.32
C PHE A 185 11.23 5.06 3.77
N ILE A 186 11.78 5.56 2.66
CA ILE A 186 12.95 4.97 1.99
C ILE A 186 14.13 4.78 2.94
N PRO A 187 14.54 5.78 3.76
CA PRO A 187 15.68 5.60 4.65
C PRO A 187 15.46 4.56 5.74
N LEU A 188 14.22 4.36 6.19
CA LEU A 188 13.87 3.33 7.16
C LEU A 188 14.00 1.95 6.53
N VAL A 189 13.36 1.73 5.38
CA VAL A 189 13.34 0.41 4.74
C VAL A 189 14.73 0.04 4.20
N GLN A 190 15.50 1.01 3.69
CA GLN A 190 16.89 0.78 3.32
C GLN A 190 17.71 0.29 4.52
N ASP A 191 17.54 0.88 5.70
CA ASP A 191 18.25 0.45 6.91
C ASP A 191 17.81 -0.96 7.38
N VAL A 192 16.55 -1.33 7.15
CA VAL A 192 16.07 -2.71 7.35
C VAL A 192 16.81 -3.67 6.41
N VAL A 193 16.89 -3.37 5.12
CA VAL A 193 17.68 -4.18 4.15
C VAL A 193 19.16 -4.25 4.57
N ASP A 194 19.73 -3.13 4.98
CA ASP A 194 21.14 -3.01 5.34
C ASP A 194 21.50 -3.75 6.64
N THR A 195 20.55 -4.00 7.55
CA THR A 195 20.89 -4.45 8.92
C THR A 195 20.07 -5.59 9.50
N HIS A 196 18.90 -5.93 8.96
CA HIS A 196 18.10 -7.03 9.47
C HIS A 196 18.74 -8.40 9.16
N PRO A 197 18.79 -9.35 10.13
CA PRO A 197 19.42 -10.66 9.93
C PRO A 197 18.75 -11.47 8.81
N GLY A 198 17.41 -11.46 8.75
CA GLY A 198 16.63 -12.12 7.68
C GLY A 198 16.80 -11.55 6.27
N LEU A 199 17.56 -10.46 6.06
CA LEU A 199 17.79 -9.86 4.73
C LEU A 199 19.29 -9.79 4.35
N VAL A 200 20.16 -10.50 5.08
CA VAL A 200 21.61 -10.46 4.82
C VAL A 200 21.97 -10.90 3.41
N PHE A 201 21.25 -11.88 2.85
CA PHE A 201 21.44 -12.34 1.47
C PHE A 201 21.11 -11.24 0.44
N LEU A 202 20.08 -10.42 0.72
CA LEU A 202 19.64 -9.36 -0.17
C LEU A 202 20.70 -8.25 -0.29
N LYS A 203 21.54 -8.04 0.73
CA LYS A 203 22.59 -7.00 0.72
C LYS A 203 23.53 -7.08 -0.48
N GLN A 204 23.82 -8.28 -0.96
CA GLN A 204 24.70 -8.49 -2.12
C GLN A 204 23.99 -8.25 -3.45
N ALA A 205 22.66 -8.21 -3.44
CA ALA A 205 21.78 -8.11 -4.59
C ALA A 205 21.17 -6.70 -4.70
N THR A 206 22.01 -5.69 -4.95
CA THR A 206 21.62 -4.26 -4.94
C THR A 206 20.51 -3.92 -5.93
N GLU A 207 20.38 -4.68 -7.01
CA GLU A 207 19.30 -4.54 -8.00
C GLU A 207 17.90 -4.81 -7.45
N PHE A 208 17.80 -5.59 -6.37
CA PHE A 208 16.54 -5.93 -5.73
C PHE A 208 16.22 -5.02 -4.55
N HIS A 209 17.17 -4.19 -4.10
CA HIS A 209 16.95 -3.28 -2.97
C HIS A 209 15.84 -2.30 -3.29
N SER A 210 15.94 -1.63 -4.45
CA SER A 210 14.96 -0.63 -4.88
C SER A 210 13.55 -1.24 -5.01
N ARG A 211 13.46 -2.45 -5.57
CA ARG A 211 12.21 -3.19 -5.76
C ARG A 211 11.60 -3.63 -4.42
N TYR A 212 12.39 -4.23 -3.52
CA TYR A 212 11.94 -4.59 -2.18
C TYR A 212 11.45 -3.37 -1.40
N ILE A 213 12.21 -2.26 -1.43
CA ILE A 213 11.82 -1.00 -0.77
C ILE A 213 10.50 -0.49 -1.34
N LEU A 214 10.36 -0.47 -2.67
CA LEU A 214 9.14 -0.01 -3.32
C LEU A 214 7.93 -0.89 -2.96
N THR A 215 8.11 -2.20 -2.87
CA THR A 215 7.05 -3.14 -2.43
C THR A 215 6.65 -2.89 -0.99
N VAL A 216 7.61 -2.81 -0.05
CA VAL A 216 7.32 -2.55 1.37
C VAL A 216 6.60 -1.20 1.53
N VAL A 217 7.06 -0.15 0.85
CA VAL A 217 6.41 1.17 0.89
C VAL A 217 5.00 1.09 0.30
N SER A 218 4.81 0.41 -0.82
CA SER A 218 3.49 0.21 -1.42
C SER A 218 2.53 -0.53 -0.47
N ARG A 219 3.01 -1.58 0.20
CA ARG A 219 2.25 -2.34 1.22
C ARG A 219 1.93 -1.49 2.45
N ILE A 220 2.84 -0.62 2.89
CA ILE A 220 2.57 0.36 3.95
C ILE A 220 1.40 1.26 3.54
N TYR A 221 1.42 1.82 2.33
CA TYR A 221 0.33 2.69 1.88
C TYR A 221 -0.99 1.95 1.67
N TYR A 222 -0.95 0.73 1.14
CA TYR A 222 -2.13 -0.13 0.96
C TYR A 222 -2.89 -0.32 2.28
N ASN A 223 -2.15 -0.63 3.36
CA ASN A 223 -2.70 -0.91 4.68
C ASN A 223 -3.02 0.35 5.50
N VAL A 224 -2.23 1.43 5.38
CA VAL A 224 -2.32 2.59 6.28
C VAL A 224 -3.09 3.78 5.67
N ASN A 225 -2.93 4.08 4.37
CA ASN A 225 -3.53 5.27 3.76
C ASN A 225 -5.00 5.05 3.39
N GLN A 226 -5.90 5.16 4.36
CA GLN A 226 -7.36 5.03 4.21
C GLN A 226 -7.98 6.04 3.26
N MET A 227 -7.38 7.23 3.10
CA MET A 227 -7.97 8.30 2.31
C MET A 227 -7.70 8.24 0.79
N TRP A 228 -6.92 7.29 0.28
CA TRP A 228 -6.54 7.21 -1.14
C TRP A 228 -5.93 8.50 -1.71
N ASN A 229 -5.27 9.30 -0.87
CA ASN A 229 -4.73 10.60 -1.24
C ASN A 229 -3.20 10.60 -1.39
N GLY A 230 -2.57 9.43 -1.26
CA GLY A 230 -1.11 9.27 -1.35
C GLY A 230 -0.36 9.89 -0.19
N ARG A 231 -1.03 10.22 0.93
CA ARG A 231 -0.46 10.92 2.08
C ARG A 231 -0.92 10.31 3.39
N ILE A 232 -0.02 9.67 4.13
CA ILE A 232 -0.35 9.10 5.44
C ILE A 232 -0.42 10.22 6.48
N SER A 233 -1.61 10.48 6.98
CA SER A 233 -1.85 11.44 8.05
C SER A 233 -1.48 10.89 9.43
N LEU A 234 -1.31 11.80 10.40
CA LEU A 234 -1.03 11.42 11.79
C LEU A 234 -2.16 10.58 12.40
N SER A 235 -3.40 10.77 11.96
CA SER A 235 -4.54 10.02 12.45
C SER A 235 -4.58 8.60 11.90
N GLU A 236 -4.22 8.41 10.62
CA GLU A 236 -4.08 7.07 10.01
C GLU A 236 -2.95 6.30 10.67
N LEU A 237 -1.78 6.93 10.87
CA LEU A 237 -0.64 6.30 11.53
C LEU A 237 -0.96 5.86 12.97
N ARG A 238 -1.79 6.62 13.70
CA ARG A 238 -2.22 6.24 15.06
C ARG A 238 -3.20 5.07 15.10
N ARG A 239 -3.94 4.85 14.01
CA ARG A 239 -4.97 3.81 13.92
C ARG A 239 -4.45 2.52 13.29
N SER A 240 -3.32 2.59 12.59
CA SER A 240 -2.66 1.40 12.05
C SER A 240 -1.77 0.72 13.09
N ASP A 241 -1.31 -0.48 12.73
CA ASP A 241 -0.35 -1.29 13.47
C ASP A 241 1.10 -1.08 13.02
N LEU A 242 1.36 -0.20 12.03
CA LEU A 242 2.68 0.01 11.43
C LEU A 242 3.81 0.21 12.44
N LEU A 243 3.60 1.09 13.45
CA LEU A 243 4.64 1.35 14.46
C LEU A 243 4.90 0.13 15.35
N ARG A 244 3.89 -0.70 15.59
CA ARG A 244 4.04 -1.96 16.32
C ARG A 244 4.85 -2.95 15.48
N SER A 245 4.57 -3.06 14.18
CA SER A 245 5.30 -3.92 13.26
C SER A 245 6.76 -3.48 13.11
N ILE A 246 7.03 -2.17 12.98
CA ILE A 246 8.41 -1.64 12.97
C ILE A 246 9.14 -1.96 14.28
N ALA A 247 8.45 -1.92 15.43
CA ALA A 247 9.07 -2.27 16.69
C ALA A 247 9.43 -3.76 16.79
N ARG A 248 8.58 -4.65 16.28
CA ARG A 248 8.82 -6.10 16.28
C ARG A 248 9.98 -6.55 15.40
N LEU A 249 10.42 -5.75 14.42
CA LEU A 249 11.55 -6.10 13.54
C LEU A 249 12.85 -6.39 14.30
N GLU A 250 13.03 -5.88 15.52
CA GLU A 250 14.24 -6.17 16.31
C GLU A 250 14.15 -7.46 17.12
N GLU A 251 12.96 -8.03 17.24
CA GLU A 251 12.66 -9.24 18.01
C GLU A 251 12.54 -10.46 17.09
N GLU A 252 12.10 -10.24 15.84
CA GLU A 252 11.82 -11.29 14.87
C GLU A 252 12.99 -11.46 13.89
N GLU A 253 13.74 -12.56 14.00
CA GLU A 253 14.91 -12.80 13.13
C GLU A 253 14.51 -13.22 11.71
N ASP A 254 13.40 -13.95 11.60
CA ASP A 254 12.81 -14.37 10.32
C ASP A 254 11.90 -13.28 9.76
N ILE A 255 12.39 -12.58 8.74
CA ILE A 255 11.66 -11.48 8.11
C ILE A 255 10.33 -11.93 7.49
N ASN A 256 10.17 -13.21 7.15
CA ASN A 256 8.94 -13.73 6.53
C ASN A 256 7.78 -13.83 7.55
N GLN A 257 8.07 -13.91 8.85
CA GLN A 257 7.05 -13.79 9.89
C GLN A 257 6.47 -12.37 10.01
N MET A 258 7.12 -11.38 9.39
CA MET A 258 6.64 -9.99 9.33
C MET A 258 5.69 -9.80 8.13
N THR A 259 4.66 -10.65 8.06
CA THR A 259 3.75 -10.81 6.91
C THR A 259 3.09 -9.51 6.48
N GLN A 260 2.66 -8.66 7.42
CA GLN A 260 1.89 -7.43 7.13
C GLN A 260 2.61 -6.43 6.20
N TYR A 261 3.93 -6.30 6.31
CA TYR A 261 4.68 -5.25 5.61
C TYR A 261 6.01 -5.70 5.01
N PHE A 262 6.81 -6.49 5.74
CA PHE A 262 8.24 -6.65 5.47
C PHE A 262 8.63 -8.04 4.93
N SER A 263 7.73 -9.02 4.91
CA SER A 263 7.99 -10.37 4.39
C SER A 263 8.68 -10.34 3.02
N TYR A 264 9.79 -11.06 2.92
CA TYR A 264 10.55 -11.21 1.68
C TYR A 264 9.85 -12.16 0.72
N GLU A 265 9.24 -13.25 1.22
CA GLU A 265 8.43 -14.18 0.42
C GLU A 265 7.32 -13.44 -0.34
N HIS A 266 6.60 -12.57 0.35
CA HIS A 266 5.54 -11.76 -0.28
C HIS A 266 6.12 -10.85 -1.36
N PHE A 267 7.25 -10.20 -1.10
CA PHE A 267 7.94 -9.40 -2.11
C PHE A 267 8.32 -10.24 -3.33
N TYR A 268 8.86 -11.44 -3.11
CA TYR A 268 9.34 -12.33 -4.15
C TYR A 268 8.21 -12.73 -5.11
N VAL A 269 7.08 -13.17 -4.56
CA VAL A 269 5.88 -13.52 -5.35
C VAL A 269 5.40 -12.32 -6.17
N ILE A 270 5.25 -11.15 -5.54
CA ILE A 270 4.81 -9.93 -6.25
C ILE A 270 5.77 -9.59 -7.39
N TYR A 271 7.08 -9.72 -7.14
CA TYR A 271 8.09 -9.40 -8.14
C TYR A 271 8.10 -10.40 -9.30
N CYS A 272 8.05 -11.71 -9.05
CA CYS A 272 8.02 -12.72 -10.10
C CYS A 272 6.78 -12.59 -10.98
N LYS A 273 5.59 -12.42 -10.38
CA LYS A 273 4.35 -12.21 -11.14
C LYS A 273 4.39 -10.94 -11.99
N PHE A 274 5.05 -9.87 -11.54
CA PHE A 274 5.25 -8.69 -12.37
C PHE A 274 6.22 -8.98 -13.53
N TRP A 275 7.35 -9.63 -13.22
CA TRP A 275 8.41 -9.92 -14.17
C TRP A 275 7.94 -10.83 -15.33
N GLU A 276 7.03 -11.76 -15.06
CA GLU A 276 6.40 -12.60 -16.10
C GLU A 276 5.58 -11.79 -17.13
N LEU A 277 5.03 -10.65 -16.69
CA LEU A 277 4.20 -9.78 -17.52
C LEU A 277 5.06 -8.76 -18.28
N ASP A 278 6.01 -8.11 -17.59
CA ASP A 278 6.96 -7.10 -18.09
C ASP A 278 8.10 -7.75 -18.91
N ARG A 279 7.78 -8.15 -20.15
CA ARG A 279 8.69 -8.88 -21.05
C ARG A 279 9.79 -8.00 -21.67
N ASP A 280 9.55 -6.70 -21.79
CA ASP A 280 10.51 -5.72 -22.30
C ASP A 280 11.31 -5.01 -21.19
N HIS A 281 11.02 -5.33 -19.94
CA HIS A 281 11.77 -4.96 -18.74
C HIS A 281 11.86 -3.44 -18.55
N ASP A 282 10.80 -2.71 -18.91
CA ASP A 282 10.73 -1.25 -18.78
C ASP A 282 10.09 -0.80 -17.46
N LEU A 283 9.76 -1.75 -16.58
CA LEU A 283 9.10 -1.55 -15.28
C LEU A 283 7.68 -0.98 -15.37
N CYS A 284 7.07 -1.10 -16.54
CA CYS A 284 5.68 -0.77 -16.81
C CYS A 284 5.00 -1.98 -17.48
N ILE A 285 3.67 -2.07 -17.32
CA ILE A 285 2.86 -3.05 -18.03
C ILE A 285 1.62 -2.37 -18.60
N ASP A 286 1.24 -2.76 -19.81
CA ASP A 286 0.02 -2.29 -20.43
C ASP A 286 -1.16 -3.22 -20.14
N LYS A 287 -2.33 -2.88 -20.71
CA LYS A 287 -3.55 -3.68 -20.52
C LYS A 287 -3.47 -5.08 -21.14
N HIS A 288 -2.69 -5.26 -22.21
CA HIS A 288 -2.48 -6.54 -22.86
C HIS A 288 -1.54 -7.42 -22.05
N ASP A 289 -0.56 -6.82 -21.39
CA ASP A 289 0.28 -7.50 -20.42
C ASP A 289 -0.55 -7.96 -19.23
N LEU A 290 -1.30 -7.05 -18.59
CA LEU A 290 -2.15 -7.39 -17.44
C LEU A 290 -3.19 -8.46 -17.80
N ALA A 291 -3.72 -8.44 -19.02
CA ALA A 291 -4.68 -9.46 -19.46
C ALA A 291 -4.10 -10.88 -19.44
N ARG A 292 -2.78 -11.06 -19.54
CA ARG A 292 -2.14 -12.39 -19.48
C ARG A 292 -2.02 -12.94 -18.05
N HIS A 293 -2.25 -12.10 -17.03
CA HIS A 293 -2.20 -12.53 -15.64
C HIS A 293 -3.28 -13.59 -15.36
N SER A 294 -2.89 -14.67 -14.68
CA SER A 294 -3.73 -15.84 -14.34
C SER A 294 -4.54 -16.34 -15.52
N ASP A 295 -3.87 -16.61 -16.64
CA ASP A 295 -4.46 -17.19 -17.87
C ASP A 295 -5.73 -16.47 -18.36
N HIS A 296 -5.70 -15.13 -18.34
CA HIS A 296 -6.83 -14.29 -18.71
C HIS A 296 -8.05 -14.46 -17.79
N ALA A 297 -7.87 -14.70 -16.48
CA ALA A 297 -8.95 -14.83 -15.50
C ALA A 297 -9.85 -13.58 -15.42
N LEU A 298 -9.26 -12.38 -15.49
CA LEU A 298 -9.99 -11.11 -15.41
C LEU A 298 -10.63 -10.71 -16.74
N SER A 299 -11.84 -10.15 -16.66
CA SER A 299 -12.57 -9.61 -17.83
C SER A 299 -11.85 -8.41 -18.45
N SER A 300 -11.96 -8.24 -19.76
CA SER A 300 -11.37 -7.09 -20.45
C SER A 300 -11.97 -5.76 -19.98
N ARG A 301 -13.28 -5.74 -19.67
CA ARG A 301 -13.96 -4.56 -19.10
C ARG A 301 -13.35 -4.15 -17.77
N ILE A 302 -13.06 -5.08 -16.84
CA ILE A 302 -12.47 -4.70 -15.55
C ILE A 302 -11.02 -4.23 -15.72
N ILE A 303 -10.26 -4.83 -16.64
CA ILE A 303 -8.91 -4.39 -16.97
C ILE A 303 -8.93 -2.95 -17.50
N ASP A 304 -9.83 -2.63 -18.44
CA ASP A 304 -9.98 -1.24 -18.93
C ASP A 304 -10.33 -0.27 -17.79
N ARG A 305 -11.08 -0.70 -16.77
CA ARG A 305 -11.37 0.11 -15.58
C ARG A 305 -10.15 0.35 -14.71
N ILE A 306 -9.27 -0.63 -14.54
CA ILE A 306 -7.99 -0.44 -13.81
C ILE A 306 -7.16 0.66 -14.48
N PHE A 307 -7.06 0.63 -15.81
CA PHE A 307 -6.32 1.60 -16.61
C PHE A 307 -7.05 2.94 -16.82
N SER A 308 -8.29 3.09 -16.35
CA SER A 308 -9.08 4.33 -16.46
C SER A 308 -8.61 5.45 -15.52
N GLY A 309 -7.74 5.14 -14.56
CA GLY A 309 -7.24 6.08 -13.56
C GLY A 309 -8.07 6.19 -12.28
N THR A 310 -9.07 5.30 -12.10
CA THR A 310 -9.93 5.22 -10.90
C THR A 310 -9.22 4.68 -9.65
N VAL A 311 -8.22 3.82 -9.87
CA VAL A 311 -7.42 3.15 -8.83
C VAL A 311 -5.91 3.42 -8.91
N THR A 312 -5.47 4.25 -9.85
CA THR A 312 -4.03 4.49 -10.07
C THR A 312 -3.45 5.44 -9.02
N HIS A 313 -2.29 5.13 -8.47
CA HIS A 313 -1.64 5.91 -7.42
C HIS A 313 -0.82 7.07 -8.02
N GLY A 314 -0.63 8.13 -7.24
CA GLY A 314 0.15 9.30 -7.65
C GLY A 314 -0.66 10.49 -8.14
N ASP A 315 -0.06 11.68 -8.00
CA ASP A 315 -0.66 12.95 -8.42
C ASP A 315 -0.93 12.94 -9.93
N LYS A 316 -1.99 13.62 -10.38
CA LYS A 316 -2.32 13.76 -11.82
C LYS A 316 -1.14 14.25 -12.68
N LYS A 317 -0.15 14.91 -12.07
CA LYS A 317 1.09 15.37 -12.71
C LYS A 317 2.11 14.25 -12.96
N ASP A 318 2.18 13.25 -12.08
CA ASP A 318 3.07 12.09 -12.25
C ASP A 318 2.41 11.03 -13.16
N ARG A 319 1.06 10.96 -13.16
CA ARG A 319 0.28 10.23 -14.18
C ARG A 319 0.60 10.69 -15.61
N MET A 320 0.92 11.97 -15.81
CA MET A 320 1.32 12.55 -17.10
C MET A 320 2.82 12.38 -17.43
N LYS A 321 3.65 11.93 -16.48
CA LYS A 321 5.05 11.57 -16.71
C LYS A 321 5.22 10.08 -17.04
N ALA A 322 4.46 9.20 -16.41
CA ALA A 322 4.43 7.75 -16.75
C ALA A 322 4.02 7.53 -18.21
N VAL A 323 3.17 8.41 -18.73
CA VAL A 323 2.74 8.53 -20.12
C VAL A 323 3.86 8.92 -21.12
N ARG A 324 5.07 9.24 -20.63
CA ARG A 324 6.19 9.71 -21.47
C ARG A 324 7.43 8.83 -21.27
N SER A 325 7.31 7.54 -21.60
CA SER A 325 8.50 6.81 -22.02
C SER A 325 9.02 7.44 -23.33
N PRO A 326 10.33 7.69 -23.50
CA PRO A 326 10.86 8.48 -24.63
C PRO A 326 10.84 7.77 -25.99
N THR A 327 10.35 6.53 -26.05
CA THR A 327 10.46 5.65 -27.22
C THR A 327 9.17 5.52 -28.03
N SER A 328 8.03 6.00 -27.55
CA SER A 328 6.76 5.87 -28.26
C SER A 328 6.36 7.17 -28.97
N ASP A 329 6.56 7.17 -30.29
CA ASP A 329 6.01 8.11 -31.26
C ASP A 329 4.48 7.93 -31.42
N ARG A 330 3.77 7.67 -30.32
CA ARG A 330 2.33 7.44 -30.29
C ARG A 330 1.67 8.75 -29.85
N GLY A 331 0.90 9.32 -30.78
CA GLY A 331 0.23 10.63 -30.65
C GLY A 331 -0.74 10.75 -29.47
N GLU A 332 -1.59 11.78 -29.51
CA GLU A 332 -2.50 12.27 -28.45
C GLU A 332 -3.39 11.26 -27.68
N ASN A 333 -3.31 9.95 -27.96
CA ASN A 333 -3.89 8.84 -27.19
C ASN A 333 -2.81 8.11 -26.38
N SER A 334 -2.22 8.80 -25.44
CA SER A 334 -1.20 8.21 -24.58
C SER A 334 -1.88 7.43 -23.45
N ASN A 335 -2.10 6.14 -23.68
CA ASN A 335 -2.69 5.23 -22.70
C ASN A 335 -1.82 5.23 -21.44
N TYR A 336 -2.46 5.27 -20.28
CA TYR A 336 -1.79 5.06 -19.00
C TYR A 336 -1.11 3.68 -19.02
N GLU A 337 0.11 3.58 -18.50
CA GLU A 337 0.83 2.32 -18.27
C GLU A 337 0.93 2.10 -16.76
N MET A 338 0.74 0.86 -16.31
CA MET A 338 0.77 0.51 -14.89
C MET A 338 2.22 0.28 -14.48
N CYS A 339 2.73 1.10 -13.55
CA CYS A 339 4.07 0.87 -13.00
C CYS A 339 4.06 -0.25 -11.95
N TYR A 340 5.24 -0.74 -11.59
CA TYR A 340 5.40 -1.78 -10.55
C TYR A 340 4.66 -1.47 -9.23
N ALA A 341 4.67 -0.21 -8.78
CA ALA A 341 3.97 0.17 -7.55
C ALA A 341 2.45 0.01 -7.67
N ASP A 342 1.85 0.36 -8.82
CA ASP A 342 0.43 0.16 -9.07
C ASP A 342 0.09 -1.33 -9.24
N PHE A 343 1.01 -2.12 -9.80
CA PHE A 343 0.85 -3.57 -9.88
C PHE A 343 0.83 -4.22 -8.50
N VAL A 344 1.66 -3.78 -7.55
CA VAL A 344 1.61 -4.26 -6.16
C VAL A 344 0.20 -4.08 -5.58
N TRP A 345 -0.45 -2.94 -5.82
CA TRP A 345 -1.81 -2.69 -5.35
C TRP A 345 -2.85 -3.56 -6.05
N PHE A 346 -2.70 -3.74 -7.37
CA PHE A 346 -3.54 -4.64 -8.15
C PHE A 346 -3.47 -6.06 -7.60
N LEU A 347 -2.28 -6.63 -7.44
CA LEU A 347 -2.11 -8.03 -7.04
C LEU A 347 -2.63 -8.26 -5.61
N LEU A 348 -2.34 -7.35 -4.67
CA LEU A 348 -2.89 -7.42 -3.31
C LEU A 348 -4.43 -7.33 -3.29
N ALA A 349 -5.03 -6.57 -4.21
CA ALA A 349 -6.48 -6.46 -4.30
C ALA A 349 -7.12 -7.66 -4.99
N GLU A 350 -6.43 -8.26 -5.96
CA GLU A 350 -6.93 -9.41 -6.73
C GLU A 350 -6.92 -10.71 -5.90
N GLU A 351 -5.86 -10.93 -5.13
CA GLU A 351 -5.68 -12.16 -4.37
C GLU A 351 -6.39 -12.18 -3.02
N ASP A 352 -6.61 -11.02 -2.39
CA ASP A 352 -7.45 -10.91 -1.19
C ASP A 352 -8.56 -9.87 -1.36
N LYS A 353 -9.63 -10.28 -2.05
CA LYS A 353 -10.83 -9.47 -2.26
C LYS A 353 -11.65 -9.25 -0.98
N THR A 354 -11.30 -9.90 0.14
CA THR A 354 -11.94 -9.69 1.44
C THR A 354 -11.34 -8.51 2.21
N HIS A 355 -10.09 -8.15 1.89
CA HIS A 355 -9.41 -7.04 2.53
C HIS A 355 -10.17 -5.71 2.30
N PRO A 356 -10.37 -4.87 3.34
CA PRO A 356 -11.14 -3.62 3.20
C PRO A 356 -10.64 -2.68 2.10
N ARG A 357 -9.34 -2.73 1.79
CA ARG A 357 -8.75 -1.97 0.68
C ARG A 357 -9.09 -2.56 -0.68
N ALA A 358 -9.08 -3.88 -0.82
CA ALA A 358 -9.45 -4.55 -2.06
C ALA A 358 -10.91 -4.28 -2.40
N ILE A 359 -11.79 -4.29 -1.39
CA ILE A 359 -13.21 -3.93 -1.56
C ILE A 359 -13.35 -2.50 -2.11
N GLU A 360 -12.58 -1.55 -1.58
CA GLU A 360 -12.56 -0.18 -2.12
C GLU A 360 -11.98 -0.10 -3.53
N TYR A 361 -10.94 -0.87 -3.84
CA TYR A 361 -10.30 -0.96 -5.15
C TYR A 361 -11.30 -1.41 -6.21
N TRP A 362 -11.93 -2.57 -6.00
CA TRP A 362 -12.87 -3.15 -6.96
C TRP A 362 -14.17 -2.37 -7.06
N PHE A 363 -14.67 -1.83 -5.94
CA PHE A 363 -15.83 -0.93 -5.98
C PHE A 363 -15.57 0.30 -6.87
N ARG A 364 -14.39 0.92 -6.77
CA ARG A 364 -14.00 2.06 -7.64
C ARG A 364 -13.89 1.68 -9.12
N CYS A 365 -13.51 0.44 -9.40
CA CYS A 365 -13.47 -0.08 -10.77
C CYS A 365 -14.89 -0.32 -11.30
N MET A 366 -15.78 -0.87 -10.48
CA MET A 366 -17.15 -1.21 -10.88
C MET A 366 -18.11 0.00 -10.92
N ASP A 367 -17.89 1.00 -10.07
CA ASP A 367 -18.63 2.27 -10.06
C ASP A 367 -18.19 3.09 -11.29
N LEU A 368 -18.96 2.99 -12.38
CA LEU A 368 -18.63 3.55 -13.68
C LEU A 368 -18.82 5.06 -13.69
N ASP A 369 -19.87 5.55 -13.04
CA ASP A 369 -20.23 6.98 -13.00
C ASP A 369 -19.71 7.73 -11.77
N GLY A 370 -19.24 7.01 -10.75
CA GLY A 370 -18.64 7.56 -9.54
C GLY A 370 -19.67 8.12 -8.56
N ASP A 371 -20.93 7.67 -8.61
CA ASP A 371 -22.00 8.16 -7.74
C ASP A 371 -21.98 7.53 -6.33
N GLY A 372 -21.15 6.51 -6.12
CA GLY A 372 -21.00 5.81 -4.85
C GLY A 372 -21.95 4.63 -4.65
N PHE A 373 -22.63 4.16 -5.70
CA PHE A 373 -23.48 2.97 -5.72
C PHE A 373 -23.24 2.14 -6.98
N LEU A 374 -23.35 0.81 -6.86
CA LEU A 374 -23.47 -0.07 -8.01
C LEU A 374 -24.94 -0.22 -8.38
N SER A 375 -25.29 0.29 -9.56
CA SER A 375 -26.59 0.19 -10.19
C SER A 375 -26.74 -1.11 -10.97
N MET A 376 -27.99 -1.50 -11.27
CA MET A 376 -28.26 -2.69 -12.09
C MET A 376 -27.60 -2.60 -13.48
N TYR A 377 -27.50 -1.39 -14.06
CA TYR A 377 -26.84 -1.18 -15.35
C TYR A 377 -25.34 -1.52 -15.29
N GLU A 378 -24.65 -1.13 -14.22
CA GLU A 378 -23.22 -1.41 -14.06
C GLU A 378 -22.97 -2.89 -13.82
N LEU A 379 -23.82 -3.53 -13.01
CA LEU A 379 -23.73 -4.98 -12.78
C LEU A 379 -23.97 -5.77 -14.07
N ASP A 380 -25.00 -5.42 -14.85
CA ASP A 380 -25.28 -6.01 -16.16
C ASP A 380 -24.12 -5.78 -17.13
N TYR A 381 -23.54 -4.58 -17.12
CA TYR A 381 -22.37 -4.26 -17.93
C TYR A 381 -21.17 -5.15 -17.64
N PHE A 382 -20.88 -5.55 -16.41
CA PHE A 382 -19.79 -6.51 -16.18
C PHE A 382 -20.23 -7.95 -16.46
N TYR A 383 -21.45 -8.32 -16.07
CA TYR A 383 -21.95 -9.68 -16.21
C TYR A 383 -22.13 -10.12 -17.67
N ASP A 384 -22.54 -9.23 -18.58
CA ASP A 384 -22.66 -9.52 -20.02
C ASP A 384 -21.35 -10.05 -20.63
N GLU A 385 -20.18 -9.60 -20.15
CA GLU A 385 -18.92 -10.17 -20.62
C GLU A 385 -18.66 -11.54 -19.99
N GLN A 386 -18.96 -11.72 -18.70
CA GLN A 386 -18.83 -13.01 -18.04
C GLN A 386 -19.69 -14.09 -18.69
N LEU A 387 -20.93 -13.76 -19.08
CA LEU A 387 -21.82 -14.64 -19.84
C LEU A 387 -21.16 -15.12 -21.13
N ARG A 388 -20.68 -14.19 -21.97
CA ARG A 388 -19.99 -14.55 -23.22
C ARG A 388 -18.76 -15.42 -22.99
N ARG A 389 -18.00 -15.17 -21.92
CA ARG A 389 -16.81 -15.95 -21.58
C ARG A 389 -17.17 -17.36 -21.14
N MET A 390 -18.19 -17.52 -20.29
CA MET A 390 -18.70 -18.84 -19.89
C MET A 390 -19.31 -19.63 -21.06
N GLU A 391 -20.09 -18.97 -21.92
CA GLU A 391 -20.63 -19.57 -23.15
C GLU A 391 -19.51 -20.09 -24.07
N SER A 392 -18.39 -19.37 -24.16
CA SER A 392 -17.25 -19.75 -25.02
C SER A 392 -16.56 -21.04 -24.59
N ILE A 393 -16.66 -21.40 -23.31
CA ILE A 393 -16.15 -22.67 -22.74
C ILE A 393 -17.25 -23.71 -22.54
N GLY A 394 -18.47 -23.45 -23.05
CA GLY A 394 -19.59 -24.39 -23.04
C GLY A 394 -20.30 -24.55 -21.70
N ILE A 395 -20.18 -23.57 -20.80
CA ILE A 395 -20.86 -23.57 -19.51
C ILE A 395 -22.23 -22.90 -19.66
N GLU A 396 -23.28 -23.58 -19.19
CA GLU A 396 -24.62 -23.01 -19.14
C GLU A 396 -24.68 -21.91 -18.08
N CYS A 397 -25.04 -20.70 -18.49
CA CYS A 397 -25.00 -19.53 -17.64
C CYS A 397 -26.37 -19.20 -17.05
N LEU A 398 -26.36 -18.67 -15.82
CA LEU A 398 -27.54 -18.07 -15.22
C LEU A 398 -27.90 -16.75 -15.94
N PRO A 399 -29.18 -16.52 -16.29
CA PRO A 399 -29.61 -15.21 -16.76
C PRO A 399 -29.29 -14.10 -15.74
N PHE A 400 -29.09 -12.87 -16.22
CA PHE A 400 -28.71 -11.75 -15.36
C PHE A 400 -29.74 -11.49 -14.25
N GLU A 401 -31.03 -11.63 -14.53
CA GLU A 401 -32.09 -11.41 -13.54
C GLU A 401 -31.99 -12.37 -12.35
N ASP A 402 -31.65 -13.64 -12.62
CA ASP A 402 -31.50 -14.67 -11.59
C ASP A 402 -30.19 -14.46 -10.80
N CYS A 403 -29.09 -14.18 -11.50
CA CYS A 403 -27.81 -13.81 -10.89
C CYS A 403 -27.96 -12.58 -9.98
N LEU A 404 -28.62 -11.53 -10.46
CA LEU A 404 -28.87 -10.31 -9.69
C LEU A 404 -29.68 -10.59 -8.42
N CYS A 405 -30.72 -11.43 -8.48
CA CYS A 405 -31.47 -11.83 -7.30
C CYS A 405 -30.57 -12.53 -6.27
N GLN A 406 -29.73 -13.48 -6.72
CA GLN A 406 -28.78 -14.16 -5.85
C GLN A 406 -27.79 -13.19 -5.20
N MET A 407 -27.23 -12.26 -5.98
CA MET A 407 -26.28 -11.26 -5.47
C MET A 407 -26.94 -10.28 -4.48
N LEU A 408 -28.18 -9.86 -4.72
CA LEU A 408 -28.93 -9.00 -3.81
C LEU A 408 -29.28 -9.71 -2.50
N ASP A 409 -29.67 -10.98 -2.56
CA ASP A 409 -29.94 -11.80 -1.38
C ASP A 409 -28.67 -12.11 -0.58
N MET A 410 -27.52 -12.21 -1.26
CA MET A 410 -26.22 -12.41 -0.66
C MET A 410 -25.70 -11.14 0.05
N ILE A 411 -25.72 -9.99 -0.63
CA ILE A 411 -25.18 -8.73 -0.11
C ILE A 411 -26.14 -8.04 0.86
N LYS A 412 -27.46 -8.18 0.65
CA LYS A 412 -28.53 -7.55 1.44
C LYS A 412 -28.34 -6.04 1.59
N PRO A 413 -28.35 -5.28 0.48
CA PRO A 413 -28.08 -3.85 0.51
C PRO A 413 -29.10 -3.09 1.37
N ALA A 414 -28.64 -2.05 2.06
CA ALA A 414 -29.50 -1.23 2.91
C ALA A 414 -30.56 -0.46 2.10
N VAL A 415 -30.25 -0.10 0.86
CA VAL A 415 -31.18 0.52 -0.08
C VAL A 415 -31.52 -0.51 -1.16
N PRO A 416 -32.81 -0.81 -1.41
CA PRO A 416 -33.20 -1.75 -2.44
C PRO A 416 -32.62 -1.36 -3.81
N ASN A 417 -32.12 -2.35 -4.55
CA ASN A 417 -31.61 -2.22 -5.92
C ASN A 417 -30.40 -1.27 -6.09
N LYS A 418 -29.69 -0.94 -5.01
CA LYS A 418 -28.45 -0.16 -5.04
C LYS A 418 -27.46 -0.71 -4.02
N ILE A 419 -26.29 -1.15 -4.49
CA ILE A 419 -25.25 -1.69 -3.61
C ILE A 419 -24.23 -0.60 -3.32
N SER A 420 -24.10 -0.18 -2.06
CA SER A 420 -23.06 0.77 -1.66
C SER A 420 -21.76 0.06 -1.26
N LEU A 421 -20.65 0.79 -1.26
CA LEU A 421 -19.39 0.31 -0.67
C LEU A 421 -19.57 -0.16 0.79
N SER A 422 -20.43 0.52 1.55
CA SER A 422 -20.70 0.11 2.94
C SER A 422 -21.43 -1.22 3.03
N ASP A 423 -22.23 -1.60 2.03
CA ASP A 423 -22.93 -2.88 2.02
C ASP A 423 -21.93 -4.00 1.75
N LEU A 424 -21.06 -3.84 0.75
CA LEU A 424 -19.98 -4.79 0.46
C LEU A 424 -19.01 -4.97 1.64
N LYS A 425 -18.62 -3.90 2.33
CA LYS A 425 -17.75 -4.02 3.51
C LYS A 425 -18.40 -4.73 4.71
N LYS A 426 -19.73 -4.78 4.78
CA LYS A 426 -20.46 -5.50 5.83
C LYS A 426 -20.70 -6.95 5.46
N SER A 427 -20.76 -7.26 4.16
CA SER A 427 -20.90 -8.63 3.68
C SER A 427 -19.58 -9.39 3.83
N LYS A 428 -19.69 -10.66 4.23
CA LYS A 428 -18.55 -11.59 4.24
C LYS A 428 -18.37 -12.31 2.90
N MET A 429 -19.33 -12.15 1.98
CA MET A 429 -19.37 -12.84 0.69
C MET A 429 -18.91 -11.94 -0.47
N THR A 430 -18.15 -10.89 -0.16
CA THR A 430 -17.79 -9.84 -1.12
C THR A 430 -16.79 -10.30 -2.16
N SER A 431 -15.92 -11.27 -1.84
CA SER A 431 -15.04 -11.91 -2.82
C SER A 431 -15.85 -12.60 -3.92
N ILE A 432 -16.81 -13.44 -3.53
CA ILE A 432 -17.71 -14.15 -4.45
C ILE A 432 -18.47 -13.15 -5.32
N PHE A 433 -19.03 -12.10 -4.72
CA PHE A 433 -19.71 -11.04 -5.48
C PHE A 433 -18.82 -10.48 -6.60
N PHE A 434 -17.58 -10.12 -6.29
CA PHE A 434 -16.66 -9.59 -7.29
C PHE A 434 -16.28 -10.62 -8.36
N ASP A 435 -15.94 -11.84 -7.96
CA ASP A 435 -15.54 -12.90 -8.88
C ASP A 435 -16.67 -13.22 -9.88
N THR A 436 -17.94 -13.28 -9.43
CA THR A 436 -19.13 -13.43 -10.30
C THR A 436 -19.17 -12.42 -11.44
N PHE A 437 -18.80 -11.16 -11.19
CA PHE A 437 -18.90 -10.10 -12.20
C PHE A 437 -17.68 -9.96 -13.09
N PHE A 438 -16.47 -10.39 -12.69
CA PHE A 438 -15.29 -10.11 -13.50
C PHE A 438 -14.12 -11.09 -13.42
N ASN A 439 -14.11 -12.10 -12.54
CA ASN A 439 -13.06 -13.11 -12.49
C ASN A 439 -13.66 -14.49 -12.79
N LEU A 440 -13.39 -15.01 -13.99
CA LEU A 440 -13.98 -16.28 -14.44
C LEU A 440 -13.42 -17.48 -13.68
N GLU A 441 -12.11 -17.56 -13.49
CA GLU A 441 -11.46 -18.70 -12.85
C GLU A 441 -11.92 -18.87 -11.40
N LYS A 442 -11.79 -17.81 -10.59
CA LYS A 442 -12.22 -17.83 -9.19
C LYS A 442 -13.73 -18.04 -9.05
N TYR A 443 -14.53 -17.53 -9.99
CA TYR A 443 -15.98 -17.81 -10.02
C TYR A 443 -16.26 -19.30 -10.19
N LEU A 444 -15.59 -19.97 -11.14
CA LEU A 444 -15.77 -21.40 -11.38
C LEU A 444 -15.33 -22.25 -10.17
N ASP A 445 -14.29 -21.83 -9.46
CA ASP A 445 -13.86 -22.49 -8.22
C ASP A 445 -14.91 -22.37 -7.11
N HIS A 446 -15.57 -21.23 -6.99
CA HIS A 446 -16.66 -21.04 -6.01
C HIS A 446 -17.88 -21.91 -6.34
N GLU A 447 -18.23 -22.04 -7.62
CA GLU A 447 -19.37 -22.87 -8.06
C GLU A 447 -19.12 -24.38 -7.85
N GLN A 448 -17.86 -24.82 -7.91
CA GLN A 448 -17.49 -26.22 -7.68
C GLN A 448 -17.31 -26.57 -6.19
N ARG A 449 -17.10 -25.57 -5.32
CA ARG A 449 -16.93 -25.77 -3.88
C ARG A 449 -18.25 -26.16 -3.21
N ASP A 450 -18.18 -27.07 -2.25
CA ASP A 450 -19.31 -27.44 -1.40
C ASP A 450 -19.83 -26.18 -0.64
N PRO A 451 -21.12 -25.82 -0.75
CA PRO A 451 -21.71 -24.69 -0.02
C PRO A 451 -21.50 -24.72 1.51
N PHE A 452 -21.23 -25.90 2.08
CA PHE A 452 -20.94 -26.09 3.51
C PHE A 452 -19.44 -26.00 3.86
N ALA A 453 -18.53 -26.01 2.89
CA ALA A 453 -17.09 -25.85 3.11
C ALA A 453 -16.74 -24.39 3.43
N SER A 454 -17.27 -23.44 2.65
CA SER A 454 -17.01 -22.00 2.83
C SER A 454 -17.40 -21.48 4.22
N GLN A 455 -18.42 -22.07 4.86
CA GLN A 455 -18.84 -21.69 6.21
C GLN A 455 -17.87 -22.15 7.32
N ARG A 456 -17.11 -23.24 7.09
CA ARG A 456 -16.11 -23.75 8.04
C ARG A 456 -14.80 -22.97 7.92
N ASP A 457 -14.38 -22.68 6.69
CA ASP A 457 -13.16 -21.93 6.41
C ASP A 457 -13.19 -20.51 7.02
N HIS A 458 -14.35 -19.85 7.05
CA HIS A 458 -14.50 -18.53 7.67
C HIS A 458 -14.47 -18.53 9.21
N ALA A 459 -14.65 -19.69 9.85
CA ALA A 459 -14.61 -19.81 11.31
C ALA A 459 -13.22 -20.18 11.84
N GLU A 460 -12.38 -20.80 11.00
CA GLU A 460 -11.08 -21.38 11.39
C GLU A 460 -9.85 -20.67 10.80
N ASN A 461 -10.00 -19.78 9.80
CA ASN A 461 -8.85 -19.10 9.18
C ASN A 461 -8.34 -17.91 10.00
N GLU A 462 -7.22 -18.11 10.71
CA GLU A 462 -6.40 -17.04 11.30
C GLU A 462 -5.48 -16.35 10.28
N ILE A 463 -5.31 -16.94 9.09
CA ILE A 463 -4.41 -16.49 8.02
C ILE A 463 -5.22 -15.80 6.91
N SER A 464 -4.73 -14.67 6.39
CA SER A 464 -5.40 -13.95 5.30
C SER A 464 -5.28 -14.69 3.96
N ASP A 465 -6.19 -14.41 3.03
CA ASP A 465 -6.14 -15.03 1.68
C ASP A 465 -4.85 -14.66 0.95
N TRP A 466 -4.36 -13.42 1.12
CA TRP A 466 -3.06 -12.98 0.60
C TRP A 466 -1.90 -13.80 1.18
N ASP A 467 -1.86 -13.98 2.50
CA ASP A 467 -0.75 -14.69 3.15
C ASP A 467 -0.71 -16.16 2.72
N ARG A 468 -1.88 -16.79 2.53
CA ARG A 468 -2.00 -18.15 2.01
C ARG A 468 -1.50 -18.24 0.57
N TYR A 469 -2.01 -17.38 -0.31
CA TYR A 469 -1.59 -17.31 -1.71
C TYR A 469 -0.08 -17.10 -1.85
N ALA A 470 0.48 -16.13 -1.11
CA ALA A 470 1.90 -15.82 -1.19
C ALA A 470 2.78 -16.98 -0.69
N ALA A 471 2.35 -17.72 0.33
CA ALA A 471 3.08 -18.90 0.79
C ALA A 471 3.09 -20.03 -0.25
N GLU A 472 1.92 -20.33 -0.83
CA GLU A 472 1.75 -21.37 -1.86
C GLU A 472 2.55 -21.04 -3.13
N GLU A 473 2.41 -19.83 -3.66
CA GLU A 473 3.14 -19.39 -4.86
C GLU A 473 4.65 -19.32 -4.64
N TYR A 474 5.08 -18.90 -3.46
CA TYR A 474 6.51 -18.88 -3.14
C TYR A 474 7.10 -20.30 -3.15
N GLU A 475 6.38 -21.28 -2.57
CA GLU A 475 6.81 -22.68 -2.57
C GLU A 475 6.92 -23.23 -4.01
N LEU A 476 5.95 -22.91 -4.88
CA LEU A 476 5.97 -23.29 -6.29
C LEU A 476 7.16 -22.68 -7.04
N LEU A 477 7.38 -21.37 -6.93
CA LEU A 477 8.48 -20.66 -7.58
C LEU A 477 9.85 -21.22 -7.15
N VAL A 478 10.02 -21.52 -5.86
CA VAL A 478 11.25 -22.12 -5.34
C VAL A 478 11.44 -23.56 -5.85
N ALA A 479 10.35 -24.33 -5.99
CA ALA A 479 10.40 -25.69 -6.51
C ALA A 479 10.80 -25.74 -8.00
N GLU A 480 10.26 -24.82 -8.81
CA GLU A 480 10.59 -24.70 -10.24
C GLU A 480 12.07 -24.34 -10.47
N GLU A 481 12.63 -23.44 -9.65
CA GLU A 481 14.05 -23.09 -9.69
C GLU A 481 14.96 -24.27 -9.28
N GLY A 482 14.52 -25.09 -8.32
CA GLY A 482 15.24 -26.27 -7.87
C GLY A 482 15.22 -27.45 -8.86
N GLY A 483 14.25 -27.47 -9.79
CA GLY A 483 14.11 -28.52 -10.81
C GLY A 483 14.99 -28.32 -12.06
N HIS A 484 15.54 -27.13 -12.26
CA HIS A 484 16.45 -26.82 -13.37
C HIS A 484 17.91 -27.26 -13.14
N GLU A 485 18.23 -27.85 -11.98
CA GLU A 485 19.51 -28.55 -11.72
C GLU A 485 19.34 -30.07 -11.84
N ASN A 486 19.07 -30.59 -13.04
CA ASN A 486 19.18 -32.03 -13.34
C ASN A 486 20.43 -32.27 -14.23
N PRO A 487 21.50 -32.92 -13.74
CA PRO A 487 22.74 -33.15 -14.50
C PRO A 487 22.70 -34.32 -15.50
N ASP A 488 21.52 -34.80 -15.93
CA ASP A 488 21.42 -35.99 -16.77
C ASP A 488 21.04 -35.65 -18.22
N GLU A 489 21.95 -35.01 -18.94
CA GLU A 489 22.02 -35.10 -20.40
C GLU A 489 23.47 -34.89 -20.90
N ILE A 490 24.43 -35.60 -20.28
CA ILE A 490 25.66 -35.96 -20.99
C ILE A 490 25.33 -37.22 -21.76
N VAL A 491 24.94 -37.04 -23.02
CA VAL A 491 24.89 -38.11 -24.02
C VAL A 491 26.30 -38.71 -24.10
N ALA A 492 26.47 -39.89 -23.51
CA ALA A 492 27.59 -40.76 -23.78
C ALA A 492 27.42 -41.36 -25.18
N GLU A 493 27.95 -40.67 -26.20
CA GLU A 493 28.34 -41.33 -27.45
C GLU A 493 29.83 -41.69 -27.35
N ASP A 494 30.09 -42.87 -26.84
CA ASP A 494 31.29 -43.65 -27.12
C ASP A 494 30.91 -45.13 -26.97
N GLU A 495 30.59 -45.79 -28.09
CA GLU A 495 31.07 -47.14 -28.43
C GLU A 495 30.52 -47.64 -29.79
N ILE A 496 31.50 -47.95 -30.66
CA ILE A 496 31.52 -48.77 -31.91
C ILE A 496 31.57 -48.00 -33.24
#